data_AF-A0A7J4N9E8-F1
#
_entry.id   AF-A0A7J4N9E8-F1
#
_cell.length_a   1.000
_cell.length_b   1.000
_cell.length_c   1.000
_cell.angle_alpha   90.00
_cell.angle_beta   90.00
_cell.angle_gamma   90.00
#
_symmetry.space_group_name_H-M   'P 1'
#
loop_
_entity.id
_entity.type
_entity.pdbx_description
1 polymer ?
#
loop_
_entity_poly.entity_id
_entity_poly.type
_entity_poly.pdbx_seq_one_letter_code
_entity_poly.pdbx_strand_id
1 'polypeptide(L)'
;AVLISETTSDLDSAPANVQGLVDHMGAELENIGSSITVSTVSEGSLATFLNRGNGTLIIAGALAPALSVTVWDWVRVGGVLVTIGPGPLSSWPSDLEGLAFAPFVPDAAAEGPALMMGLRTVYPSYGVSIEDVMSLSGHVLGTVSQDGRFTAMAAIPVGSGRVLAMGGPIESPFLASMEDVYAWDLARCLTMGVPWISGPVSCQRMEVPSEGLRGMFVLNDSGSAMAIAAYNLNDWNSLFKVVLVH
;
A
#
# COMPACT_ATOMS: atom_id res chain seq x y z
N ALA A 1 9.41 -7.56 -3.91
CA ALA A 1 10.55 -7.80 -3.00
C ALA A 1 10.43 -6.89 -1.80
N VAL A 2 10.86 -7.34 -0.64
CA VAL A 2 10.89 -6.55 0.60
C VAL A 2 12.34 -6.37 1.02
N LEU A 3 12.76 -5.12 1.23
CA LEU A 3 14.08 -4.80 1.73
C LEU A 3 14.06 -4.90 3.25
N ILE A 4 14.96 -5.72 3.81
CA ILE A 4 15.22 -5.79 5.24
C ILE A 4 16.58 -5.14 5.48
N SER A 5 16.57 -3.98 6.11
CA SER A 5 17.76 -3.22 6.51
C SER A 5 17.86 -3.16 8.03
N GLU A 6 19.02 -2.74 8.55
CA GLU A 6 19.16 -2.43 9.97
C GLU A 6 18.38 -1.15 10.31
N THR A 7 17.90 -1.06 11.55
CA THR A 7 17.28 0.18 12.06
C THR A 7 18.33 1.23 12.34
N THR A 8 18.11 2.43 11.84
CA THR A 8 18.98 3.60 12.05
C THR A 8 18.33 4.66 12.93
N SER A 9 17.01 4.57 13.13
CA SER A 9 16.24 5.47 13.98
C SER A 9 14.94 4.82 14.48
N ASP A 10 14.28 5.43 15.46
CA ASP A 10 12.94 5.01 15.93
C ASP A 10 11.83 5.27 14.90
N LEU A 11 12.16 5.94 13.79
CA LEU A 11 11.26 6.16 12.65
C LEU A 11 11.28 4.98 11.66
N ASP A 12 12.21 4.05 11.84
CA ASP A 12 12.34 2.83 11.05
C ASP A 12 11.53 1.70 11.68
N SER A 13 11.01 0.81 10.83
CA SER A 13 10.38 -0.43 11.30
C SER A 13 11.45 -1.42 11.74
N ALA A 14 11.23 -2.08 12.89
CA ALA A 14 12.15 -3.09 13.37
C ALA A 14 12.29 -4.24 12.36
N PRO A 15 13.49 -4.81 12.12
CA PRO A 15 13.70 -5.82 11.09
C PRO A 15 12.84 -7.08 11.31
N ALA A 16 12.58 -7.43 12.58
CA ALA A 16 11.68 -8.51 12.95
C ALA A 16 10.24 -8.28 12.47
N ASN A 17 9.73 -7.04 12.55
CA ASN A 17 8.39 -6.69 12.10
C ASN A 17 8.32 -6.69 10.56
N VAL A 18 9.39 -6.26 9.89
CA VAL A 18 9.50 -6.35 8.42
C VAL A 18 9.57 -7.81 7.96
N GLN A 19 10.26 -8.68 8.70
CA GLN A 19 10.24 -10.11 8.45
C GLN A 19 8.83 -10.71 8.63
N GLY A 20 8.12 -10.32 9.69
CA GLY A 20 6.73 -10.71 9.87
C GLY A 20 5.86 -10.28 8.68
N LEU A 21 6.03 -9.05 8.17
CA LEU A 21 5.32 -8.58 6.97
C LEU A 21 5.58 -9.49 5.76
N VAL A 22 6.82 -9.94 5.57
CA VAL A 22 7.17 -10.86 4.46
C VAL A 22 6.40 -12.18 4.60
N ASP A 23 6.38 -12.75 5.80
CA ASP A 23 5.77 -14.05 6.08
C ASP A 23 4.24 -13.97 5.90
N HIS A 24 3.61 -12.92 6.45
CA HIS A 24 2.19 -12.69 6.31
C HIS A 24 1.79 -12.35 4.86
N MET A 25 2.54 -11.53 4.15
CA MET A 25 2.19 -11.14 2.77
C MET A 25 2.20 -12.33 1.82
N GLY A 26 3.09 -13.31 2.02
CA GLY A 26 3.07 -14.56 1.27
C GLY A 26 1.77 -15.33 1.47
N ALA A 27 1.34 -15.51 2.73
CA ALA A 27 0.10 -16.18 3.07
C ALA A 27 -1.13 -15.43 2.54
N GLU A 28 -1.15 -14.10 2.66
CA GLU A 28 -2.29 -13.30 2.18
C GLU A 28 -2.44 -13.32 0.66
N LEU A 29 -1.33 -13.28 -0.07
CA LEU A 29 -1.35 -13.42 -1.54
C LEU A 29 -1.85 -14.81 -1.97
N GLU A 30 -1.45 -15.87 -1.26
CA GLU A 30 -1.97 -17.23 -1.48
C GLU A 30 -3.47 -17.32 -1.20
N ASN A 31 -3.93 -16.76 -0.08
CA ASN A 31 -5.33 -16.76 0.33
C ASN A 31 -6.26 -16.10 -0.70
N ILE A 32 -5.81 -15.01 -1.32
CA ILE A 32 -6.59 -14.32 -2.37
C ILE A 32 -6.36 -14.90 -3.78
N GLY A 33 -5.58 -15.98 -3.90
CA GLY A 33 -5.29 -16.65 -5.17
C GLY A 33 -4.46 -15.80 -6.15
N SER A 34 -3.63 -14.90 -5.63
CA SER A 34 -2.74 -14.06 -6.42
C SER A 34 -1.57 -14.86 -6.99
N SER A 35 -1.07 -14.46 -8.15
CA SER A 35 0.17 -15.01 -8.72
C SER A 35 1.42 -14.23 -8.31
N ILE A 36 1.25 -13.14 -7.54
CA ILE A 36 2.35 -12.32 -7.04
C ILE A 36 3.15 -13.16 -6.03
N THR A 37 4.47 -13.16 -6.18
CA THR A 37 5.39 -13.81 -5.24
C THR A 37 6.12 -12.78 -4.40
N VAL A 38 6.33 -13.09 -3.11
CA VAL A 38 7.12 -12.28 -2.20
C VAL A 38 8.51 -12.88 -2.05
N SER A 39 9.53 -12.02 -2.01
CA SER A 39 10.89 -12.39 -1.69
C SER A 39 11.55 -11.29 -0.88
N THR A 40 12.52 -11.65 -0.04
CA THR A 40 13.42 -10.67 0.57
C THR A 40 14.50 -10.26 -0.41
N VAL A 41 15.02 -9.05 -0.25
CA VAL A 41 16.21 -8.56 -0.95
C VAL A 41 17.11 -7.86 0.06
N SER A 42 18.42 -8.10 -0.01
CA SER A 42 19.41 -7.35 0.77
C SER A 42 19.86 -6.11 0.00
N GLU A 43 20.41 -5.12 0.69
CA GLU A 43 20.98 -3.92 0.04
C GLU A 43 22.02 -4.28 -1.03
N GLY A 44 22.90 -5.25 -0.77
CA GLY A 44 23.90 -5.72 -1.74
C GLY A 44 23.31 -6.37 -3.00
N SER A 45 22.07 -6.86 -2.93
CA SER A 45 21.36 -7.45 -4.08
C SER A 45 20.37 -6.48 -4.72
N LEU A 46 20.18 -5.28 -4.16
CA LEU A 46 19.16 -4.33 -4.58
C LEU A 46 19.36 -3.88 -6.04
N ALA A 47 20.59 -3.53 -6.42
CA ALA A 47 20.90 -3.17 -7.81
C ALA A 47 20.53 -4.28 -8.82
N THR A 48 20.73 -5.54 -8.45
CA THR A 48 20.33 -6.68 -9.29
C THR A 48 18.82 -6.77 -9.43
N PHE A 49 18.07 -6.52 -8.35
CA PHE A 49 16.61 -6.48 -8.40
C PHE A 49 16.12 -5.33 -9.31
N LEU A 50 16.63 -4.11 -9.12
CA LEU A 50 16.21 -2.94 -9.90
C LEU A 50 16.50 -3.11 -11.40
N ASN A 51 17.63 -3.74 -11.75
CA ASN A 51 18.00 -4.03 -13.14
C ASN A 51 17.09 -5.06 -13.85
N ARG A 52 16.27 -5.82 -13.10
CA ARG A 52 15.29 -6.75 -13.72
C ARG A 52 14.10 -6.01 -14.33
N GLY A 53 13.93 -4.71 -14.05
CA GLY A 53 12.86 -3.88 -14.58
C GLY A 53 11.64 -3.84 -13.65
N ASN A 54 10.44 -3.95 -14.23
CA ASN A 54 9.17 -3.75 -13.53
C ASN A 54 9.01 -4.70 -12.35
N GLY A 55 8.62 -4.15 -11.20
CA GLY A 55 8.36 -4.92 -9.99
C GLY A 55 7.91 -4.00 -8.85
N THR A 56 7.69 -4.60 -7.68
CA THR A 56 7.36 -3.89 -6.46
C THR A 56 8.48 -4.04 -5.43
N LEU A 57 8.94 -2.94 -4.88
CA LEU A 57 9.90 -2.90 -3.78
C LEU A 57 9.22 -2.30 -2.54
N ILE A 58 9.28 -3.01 -1.42
CA ILE A 58 8.77 -2.54 -0.12
C ILE A 58 9.95 -2.14 0.75
N ILE A 59 9.90 -0.93 1.31
CA ILE A 59 10.92 -0.38 2.20
C ILE A 59 10.24 0.22 3.43
N ALA A 60 10.73 -0.17 4.61
CA ALA A 60 10.18 0.25 5.89
C ALA A 60 11.21 0.88 6.84
N GLY A 61 12.41 1.19 6.33
CA GLY A 61 13.47 1.90 7.04
C GLY A 61 14.27 2.81 6.11
N ALA A 62 15.08 3.69 6.68
CA ALA A 62 15.94 4.61 5.95
C ALA A 62 16.93 3.87 5.04
N LEU A 63 17.22 4.48 3.90
CA LEU A 63 18.24 4.02 2.96
C LEU A 63 19.45 4.96 2.97
N ALA A 64 20.63 4.42 2.63
CA ALA A 64 21.76 5.28 2.31
C ALA A 64 21.41 6.20 1.11
N PRO A 65 21.75 7.50 1.13
CA PRO A 65 21.30 8.45 0.11
C PRO A 65 21.57 8.03 -1.34
N ALA A 66 22.71 7.40 -1.60
CA ALA A 66 23.05 6.88 -2.93
C ALA A 66 22.10 5.76 -3.41
N LEU A 67 21.67 4.88 -2.48
CA LEU A 67 20.69 3.83 -2.79
C LEU A 67 19.31 4.45 -2.99
N SER A 68 18.91 5.44 -2.18
CA SER A 68 17.62 6.13 -2.32
C SER A 68 17.47 6.78 -3.69
N VAL A 69 18.51 7.46 -4.19
CA VAL A 69 18.53 8.01 -5.56
C VAL A 69 18.36 6.91 -6.61
N THR A 70 19.06 5.79 -6.45
CA THR A 70 18.99 4.66 -7.40
C THR A 70 17.59 4.03 -7.44
N VAL A 71 16.98 3.81 -6.27
CA VAL A 71 15.61 3.31 -6.19
C VAL A 71 14.64 4.33 -6.79
N TRP A 72 14.84 5.62 -6.54
CA TRP A 72 13.99 6.68 -7.06
C TRP A 72 13.99 6.74 -8.60
N ASP A 73 15.17 6.66 -9.21
CA ASP A 73 15.28 6.64 -10.67
C ASP A 73 14.60 5.40 -11.27
N TRP A 74 14.67 4.26 -10.58
CA TRP A 74 13.92 3.05 -10.97
C TRP A 74 12.40 3.24 -10.87
N VAL A 75 11.90 3.93 -9.83
CA VAL A 75 10.47 4.27 -9.73
C VAL A 75 10.06 5.17 -10.90
N ARG A 76 10.80 6.25 -11.18
CA ARG A 76 10.46 7.20 -12.27
C ARG A 76 10.27 6.53 -13.63
N VAL A 77 10.94 5.41 -13.90
CA VAL A 77 10.85 4.68 -15.17
C VAL A 77 9.84 3.52 -15.18
N GLY A 78 9.10 3.28 -14.10
CA GLY A 78 8.02 2.28 -14.07
C GLY A 78 7.96 1.38 -12.85
N GLY A 79 8.90 1.50 -11.91
CA GLY A 79 8.88 0.73 -10.66
C GLY A 79 7.71 1.10 -9.74
N VAL A 80 7.30 0.15 -8.90
CA VAL A 80 6.36 0.40 -7.79
C VAL A 80 7.12 0.36 -6.47
N LEU A 81 7.12 1.47 -5.75
CA LEU A 81 7.68 1.56 -4.40
C LEU A 81 6.55 1.55 -3.38
N VAL A 82 6.66 0.71 -2.35
CA VAL A 82 5.86 0.81 -1.14
C VAL A 82 6.77 1.33 -0.03
N THR A 83 6.41 2.47 0.55
CA THR A 83 7.10 3.05 1.71
C THR A 83 6.24 2.85 2.94
N ILE A 84 6.82 2.41 4.05
CA ILE A 84 6.11 2.26 5.32
C ILE A 84 6.79 3.13 6.37
N GLY A 85 6.04 4.11 6.86
CA GLY A 85 6.51 5.06 7.86
C GLY A 85 7.44 6.16 7.33
N PRO A 86 7.86 7.07 8.23
CA PRO A 86 8.71 8.22 7.88
C PRO A 86 10.18 7.87 7.63
N GLY A 87 10.68 6.77 8.20
CA GLY A 87 12.09 6.35 8.11
C GLY A 87 12.65 6.35 6.68
N PRO A 88 12.02 5.62 5.72
CA PRO A 88 12.44 5.64 4.32
C PRO A 88 12.61 7.06 3.78
N LEU A 89 11.64 7.95 4.06
CA LEU A 89 11.51 9.28 3.45
C LEU A 89 12.65 10.26 3.78
N SER A 90 13.33 10.05 4.90
CA SER A 90 14.48 10.86 5.32
C SER A 90 15.64 10.94 4.30
N SER A 91 15.66 10.04 3.32
CA SER A 91 16.76 9.84 2.39
C SER A 91 16.42 10.06 0.91
N TRP A 92 15.17 10.41 0.57
CA TRP A 92 14.75 10.50 -0.84
C TRP A 92 15.13 11.83 -1.48
N PRO A 93 15.39 11.85 -2.79
CA PRO A 93 15.63 13.09 -3.53
C PRO A 93 14.39 14.00 -3.56
N SER A 94 14.65 15.27 -3.85
CA SER A 94 13.75 16.43 -3.75
C SER A 94 12.37 16.34 -4.42
N ASP A 95 12.12 15.38 -5.31
CA ASP A 95 10.80 15.22 -5.93
C ASP A 95 9.72 14.75 -4.93
N LEU A 96 10.13 14.16 -3.79
CA LEU A 96 9.28 13.88 -2.64
C LEU A 96 9.55 14.82 -1.45
N GLU A 97 10.28 15.94 -1.63
CA GLU A 97 10.52 16.93 -0.55
C GLU A 97 9.22 17.46 0.07
N GLY A 98 8.07 17.24 -0.57
CA GLY A 98 6.76 17.57 -0.03
C GLY A 98 6.13 16.51 0.84
N LEU A 99 6.43 15.20 0.72
CA LEU A 99 5.61 14.17 1.37
C LEU A 99 5.90 14.09 2.88
N ALA A 100 5.14 14.84 3.66
CA ALA A 100 5.30 14.90 5.11
C ALA A 100 4.57 13.76 5.83
N PHE A 101 5.15 13.37 6.97
CA PHE A 101 4.57 12.44 7.94
C PHE A 101 4.46 13.14 9.29
N ALA A 102 3.34 12.91 9.99
CA ALA A 102 3.13 13.45 11.32
C ALA A 102 2.32 12.49 12.19
N PRO A 103 2.29 12.68 13.52
CA PRO A 103 1.52 11.84 14.42
C PRO A 103 0.07 11.67 13.96
N PHE A 104 -0.39 10.43 13.89
CA PHE A 104 -1.72 10.10 13.41
C PHE A 104 -2.67 9.86 14.59
N VAL A 105 -3.76 10.65 14.63
CA VAL A 105 -4.82 10.48 15.63
C VAL A 105 -6.04 9.91 14.92
N PRO A 106 -6.47 8.68 15.23
CA PRO A 106 -7.59 8.06 14.52
C PRO A 106 -8.92 8.72 14.86
N ASP A 107 -9.78 8.87 13.85
CA ASP A 107 -11.19 9.11 14.07
C ASP A 107 -11.93 7.77 14.22
N ALA A 108 -12.33 7.43 15.44
CA ALA A 108 -13.07 6.20 15.70
C ALA A 108 -14.47 6.15 15.05
N ALA A 109 -14.98 7.29 14.58
CA ALA A 109 -16.31 7.40 13.98
C ALA A 109 -16.29 7.46 12.44
N ALA A 110 -15.12 7.59 11.82
CA ALA A 110 -15.01 7.74 10.37
C ALA A 110 -15.05 6.38 9.65
N GLU A 111 -16.17 6.09 8.98
CA GLU A 111 -16.20 5.08 7.92
C GLU A 111 -15.52 5.65 6.67
N GLY A 112 -14.24 5.34 6.48
CA GLY A 112 -13.43 5.84 5.37
C GLY A 112 -13.49 4.98 4.10
N PRO A 113 -12.96 5.49 2.97
CA PRO A 113 -12.83 4.75 1.70
C PRO A 113 -12.10 3.40 1.86
N ALA A 114 -11.19 3.30 2.84
CA ALA A 114 -10.51 2.07 3.21
C ALA A 114 -11.47 0.89 3.49
N LEU A 115 -12.52 1.12 4.25
CA LEU A 115 -13.47 0.10 4.67
C LEU A 115 -14.27 -0.42 3.47
N MET A 116 -14.60 0.49 2.56
CA MET A 116 -15.28 0.18 1.30
C MET A 116 -14.38 -0.57 0.31
N MET A 117 -13.06 -0.37 0.39
CA MET A 117 -12.05 -1.13 -0.34
C MET A 117 -11.70 -2.48 0.34
N GLY A 118 -12.36 -2.80 1.46
CA GLY A 118 -12.08 -4.00 2.27
C GLY A 118 -10.67 -4.03 2.83
N LEU A 119 -10.07 -2.86 3.03
CA LEU A 119 -8.82 -2.69 3.75
C LEU A 119 -9.13 -2.76 5.26
N ARG A 120 -8.28 -3.46 5.99
CA ARG A 120 -8.37 -3.58 7.45
C ARG A 120 -7.88 -2.30 8.12
N THR A 121 -6.85 -1.68 7.57
CA THR A 121 -6.19 -0.45 8.04
C THR A 121 -5.79 -0.45 9.51
N VAL A 122 -4.54 -0.09 9.78
CA VAL A 122 -4.08 0.20 11.15
C VAL A 122 -4.19 1.69 11.43
N TYR A 123 -4.17 2.03 12.72
CA TYR A 123 -3.88 3.38 13.18
C TYR A 123 -2.38 3.47 13.44
N PRO A 124 -1.58 3.92 12.45
CA PRO A 124 -0.13 4.00 12.61
C PRO A 124 0.24 5.09 13.62
N SER A 125 1.47 5.08 14.12
CA SER A 125 2.01 6.19 14.90
C SER A 125 2.13 7.47 14.07
N TYR A 126 2.53 7.34 12.79
CA TYR A 126 2.62 8.46 11.84
C TYR A 126 1.81 8.20 10.58
N GLY A 127 1.08 9.21 10.12
CA GLY A 127 0.29 9.18 8.89
C GLY A 127 0.86 10.11 7.83
N VAL A 128 0.45 9.88 6.59
CA VAL A 128 0.88 10.61 5.39
C VAL A 128 0.06 11.88 5.24
N SER A 129 0.68 13.02 5.00
CA SER A 129 0.01 14.30 4.75
C SER A 129 -0.90 14.26 3.52
N ILE A 130 -2.19 14.53 3.72
CA ILE A 130 -3.18 14.56 2.62
C ILE A 130 -2.92 15.75 1.69
N GLU A 131 -2.53 16.90 2.22
CA GLU A 131 -2.21 18.09 1.41
C GLU A 131 -1.10 17.77 0.40
N ASP A 132 -0.05 17.09 0.85
CA ASP A 132 1.09 16.74 0.01
C ASP A 132 0.76 15.61 -0.98
N VAL A 133 -0.05 14.64 -0.56
CA VAL A 133 -0.59 13.63 -1.48
C VAL A 133 -1.36 14.30 -2.61
N MET A 134 -2.22 15.28 -2.31
CA MET A 134 -3.01 15.97 -3.31
C MET A 134 -2.15 16.89 -4.19
N SER A 135 -1.14 17.56 -3.63
CA SER A 135 -0.22 18.40 -4.41
C SER A 135 0.62 17.59 -5.41
N LEU A 136 0.88 16.32 -5.07
CA LEU A 136 1.54 15.33 -5.93
C LEU A 136 0.56 14.57 -6.85
N SER A 137 -0.69 15.03 -6.98
CA SER A 137 -1.73 14.38 -7.79
C SER A 137 -2.00 12.92 -7.39
N GLY A 138 -1.82 12.60 -6.12
CA GLY A 138 -2.07 11.28 -5.56
C GLY A 138 -3.53 11.05 -5.14
N HIS A 139 -3.78 9.86 -4.62
CA HIS A 139 -5.07 9.39 -4.14
C HIS A 139 -4.96 8.94 -2.69
N VAL A 140 -5.90 9.41 -1.85
CA VAL A 140 -6.06 8.96 -0.46
C VAL A 140 -6.82 7.63 -0.45
N LEU A 141 -6.27 6.63 0.22
CA LEU A 141 -6.80 5.25 0.23
C LEU A 141 -7.13 4.76 1.64
N GLY A 142 -6.29 5.10 2.62
CA GLY A 142 -6.40 4.64 3.99
C GLY A 142 -7.40 5.44 4.82
N THR A 143 -7.58 5.01 6.07
CA THR A 143 -8.30 5.80 7.08
C THR A 143 -7.66 7.18 7.24
N VAL A 144 -8.50 8.17 7.54
CA VAL A 144 -8.10 9.57 7.71
C VAL A 144 -8.06 9.91 9.20
N SER A 145 -7.15 10.80 9.60
CA SER A 145 -7.03 11.28 10.98
C SER A 145 -8.25 12.12 11.39
N GLN A 146 -8.47 12.26 12.69
CA GLN A 146 -9.57 13.03 13.27
C GLN A 146 -9.67 14.48 12.76
N ASP A 147 -8.52 15.10 12.46
CA ASP A 147 -8.45 16.46 11.94
C ASP A 147 -8.53 16.54 10.40
N GLY A 148 -8.67 15.40 9.72
CA GLY A 148 -8.78 15.35 8.27
C GLY A 148 -7.47 15.58 7.52
N ARG A 149 -6.32 15.64 8.20
CA ARG A 149 -5.05 16.09 7.60
C ARG A 149 -4.11 14.97 7.18
N PHE A 150 -4.23 13.79 7.77
CA PHE A 150 -3.33 12.67 7.53
C PHE A 150 -4.09 11.42 7.14
N THR A 151 -3.48 10.56 6.33
CA THR A 151 -4.04 9.25 5.96
C THR A 151 -3.07 8.11 6.29
N ALA A 152 -3.62 6.94 6.59
CA ALA A 152 -2.82 5.73 6.78
C ALA A 152 -2.22 5.17 5.48
N MET A 153 -2.78 5.52 4.31
CA MET A 153 -2.28 5.04 3.01
C MET A 153 -2.67 5.99 1.87
N ALA A 154 -1.73 6.21 0.95
CA ALA A 154 -1.96 6.96 -0.29
C ALA A 154 -1.18 6.35 -1.46
N ALA A 155 -1.71 6.50 -2.68
CA ALA A 155 -1.02 6.18 -3.93
C ALA A 155 -0.64 7.45 -4.67
N ILE A 156 0.61 7.58 -5.12
CA ILE A 156 1.18 8.78 -5.72
C ILE A 156 1.84 8.42 -7.05
N PRO A 157 1.48 9.10 -8.16
CA PRO A 157 2.14 8.91 -9.44
C PRO A 157 3.55 9.54 -9.45
N VAL A 158 4.53 8.81 -10.00
CA VAL A 158 5.92 9.29 -10.12
C VAL A 158 6.49 8.89 -11.48
N GLY A 159 6.57 9.86 -12.40
CA GLY A 159 6.96 9.57 -13.79
C GLY A 159 6.06 8.46 -14.38
N SER A 160 6.68 7.36 -14.82
CA SER A 160 5.97 6.16 -15.28
C SER A 160 5.68 5.13 -14.18
N GLY A 161 6.25 5.26 -12.98
CA GLY A 161 6.01 4.37 -11.84
C GLY A 161 5.13 4.98 -10.77
N ARG A 162 5.13 4.35 -9.59
CA ARG A 162 4.16 4.63 -8.52
C ARG A 162 4.78 4.49 -7.13
N VAL A 163 4.29 5.30 -6.20
CA VAL A 163 4.57 5.17 -4.76
C VAL A 163 3.28 4.86 -4.03
N LEU A 164 3.25 3.78 -3.25
CA LEU A 164 2.23 3.54 -2.24
C LEU A 164 2.83 3.91 -0.88
N ALA A 165 2.50 5.10 -0.40
CA ALA A 165 2.96 5.62 0.87
C ALA A 165 2.01 5.15 1.98
N MET A 166 2.56 4.42 2.94
CA MET A 166 1.83 3.92 4.11
C MET A 166 2.35 4.60 5.35
N GLY A 167 1.44 4.87 6.29
CA GLY A 167 1.83 5.25 7.64
C GLY A 167 2.72 4.20 8.30
N GLY A 168 3.32 4.54 9.43
CA GLY A 168 4.21 3.63 10.15
C GLY A 168 4.91 4.33 11.31
N PRO A 169 6.03 3.78 11.83
CA PRO A 169 6.65 2.51 11.44
C PRO A 169 5.76 1.28 11.71
N ILE A 170 6.17 0.09 11.26
CA ILE A 170 5.51 -1.17 11.65
C ILE A 170 5.83 -1.43 13.12
N GLU A 171 4.83 -1.26 13.97
CA GLU A 171 4.93 -1.51 15.40
C GLU A 171 4.14 -2.76 15.76
N SER A 172 4.41 -3.34 16.93
CA SER A 172 3.55 -4.38 17.49
C SER A 172 2.51 -3.70 18.38
N PRO A 173 1.28 -3.43 17.94
CA PRO A 173 0.30 -2.84 18.83
C PRO A 173 -0.30 -3.92 19.73
N PHE A 174 -0.99 -3.47 20.77
CA PHE A 174 -1.59 -4.31 21.80
C PHE A 174 -2.77 -5.20 21.32
N LEU A 175 -3.25 -5.09 20.07
CA LEU A 175 -4.54 -5.66 19.63
C LEU A 175 -4.53 -6.48 18.32
N ALA A 176 -3.62 -6.23 17.38
CA ALA A 176 -3.41 -7.01 16.14
C ALA A 176 -2.04 -6.67 15.55
N SER A 177 -1.24 -7.61 15.07
CA SER A 177 0.12 -7.27 14.65
C SER A 177 0.11 -6.42 13.37
N MET A 178 0.73 -5.22 13.37
CA MET A 178 0.57 -4.27 12.25
C MET A 178 1.08 -4.85 10.94
N GLU A 179 2.06 -5.74 11.01
CA GLU A 179 2.59 -6.43 9.85
C GLU A 179 1.55 -7.34 9.17
N ASP A 180 0.63 -7.95 9.92
CA ASP A 180 -0.46 -8.77 9.38
C ASP A 180 -1.50 -7.91 8.67
N VAL A 181 -1.86 -6.77 9.27
CA VAL A 181 -2.78 -5.83 8.63
C VAL A 181 -2.17 -5.20 7.39
N TYR A 182 -0.89 -4.81 7.43
CA TYR A 182 -0.20 -4.31 6.24
C TYR A 182 -0.06 -5.37 5.16
N ALA A 183 0.22 -6.63 5.51
CA ALA A 183 0.23 -7.73 4.56
C ALA A 183 -1.12 -7.87 3.84
N TRP A 184 -2.22 -7.84 4.59
CA TRP A 184 -3.58 -7.90 4.04
C TRP A 184 -3.86 -6.74 3.09
N ASP A 185 -3.65 -5.50 3.56
CA ASP A 185 -3.95 -4.30 2.79
C ASP A 185 -3.10 -4.23 1.52
N LEU A 186 -1.81 -4.57 1.61
CA LEU A 186 -0.90 -4.60 0.48
C LEU A 186 -1.23 -5.69 -0.52
N ALA A 187 -1.51 -6.92 -0.07
CA ALA A 187 -1.87 -8.02 -0.95
C ALA A 187 -3.09 -7.66 -1.81
N ARG A 188 -4.11 -7.05 -1.20
CA ARG A 188 -5.30 -6.55 -1.89
C ARG A 188 -4.96 -5.40 -2.83
N CYS A 189 -4.31 -4.35 -2.34
CA CYS A 189 -3.98 -3.17 -3.15
C CYS A 189 -3.14 -3.54 -4.39
N LEU A 190 -2.10 -4.35 -4.22
CA LEU A 190 -1.24 -4.78 -5.32
C LEU A 190 -2.00 -5.66 -6.32
N THR A 191 -2.83 -6.60 -5.85
CA THR A 191 -3.60 -7.48 -6.74
C THR A 191 -4.72 -6.75 -7.48
N MET A 192 -5.31 -5.71 -6.87
CA MET A 192 -6.29 -4.83 -7.52
C MET A 192 -5.66 -3.81 -8.47
N GLY A 193 -4.34 -3.67 -8.49
CA GLY A 193 -3.66 -2.64 -9.28
C GLY A 193 -3.84 -1.22 -8.72
N VAL A 194 -4.12 -1.09 -7.42
CA VAL A 194 -4.30 0.20 -6.72
C VAL A 194 -3.19 1.21 -6.98
N PRO A 195 -1.89 0.84 -7.02
CA PRO A 195 -0.85 1.80 -7.37
C PRO A 195 -1.10 2.53 -8.69
N TRP A 196 -1.79 1.90 -9.65
CA TRP A 196 -2.02 2.41 -10.99
C TRP A 196 -3.30 3.21 -11.15
N ILE A 197 -4.05 3.46 -10.07
CA ILE A 197 -5.24 4.29 -10.11
C ILE A 197 -4.87 5.69 -10.59
N SER A 198 -5.65 6.20 -11.56
CA SER A 198 -5.54 7.55 -12.10
C SER A 198 -6.90 8.26 -12.18
N GLY A 199 -7.96 7.61 -11.70
CA GLY A 199 -9.35 8.04 -11.81
C GLY A 199 -10.11 7.82 -10.50
N PRO A 200 -11.40 8.15 -10.47
CA PRO A 200 -12.20 7.96 -9.27
C PRO A 200 -12.30 6.47 -8.90
N VAL A 201 -12.13 6.18 -7.61
CA VAL A 201 -12.40 4.84 -7.05
C VAL A 201 -13.88 4.77 -6.69
N SER A 202 -14.59 3.78 -7.23
CA SER A 202 -15.99 3.50 -6.88
C SER A 202 -16.07 2.15 -6.18
N CYS A 203 -16.73 2.14 -5.03
CA CYS A 203 -16.96 0.92 -4.25
C CYS A 203 -18.46 0.74 -4.05
N GLN A 204 -18.96 -0.46 -4.31
CA GLN A 204 -20.34 -0.81 -4.04
C GLN A 204 -20.40 -2.02 -3.13
N ARG A 205 -21.05 -1.86 -1.98
CA ARG A 205 -21.36 -2.98 -1.09
C ARG A 205 -22.55 -3.76 -1.64
N MET A 206 -22.42 -5.07 -1.64
CA MET A 206 -23.48 -6.00 -2.01
C MET A 206 -23.77 -6.91 -0.84
N GLU A 207 -25.01 -6.90 -0.37
CA GLU A 207 -25.50 -7.86 0.61
C GLU A 207 -25.82 -9.18 -0.13
N VAL A 208 -25.10 -10.24 0.20
CA VAL A 208 -25.27 -11.57 -0.40
C VAL A 208 -26.01 -12.46 0.60
N PRO A 209 -27.26 -12.85 0.32
CA PRO A 209 -28.01 -13.72 1.23
C PRO A 209 -27.46 -15.16 1.20
N SER A 210 -27.89 -15.98 2.16
CA SER A 210 -27.38 -17.36 2.34
C SER A 210 -27.54 -18.26 1.10
N GLU A 211 -28.60 -18.04 0.32
CA GLU A 211 -28.91 -18.73 -0.92
C GLU A 211 -28.05 -18.27 -2.11
N GLY A 212 -27.19 -17.27 -1.90
CA GLY A 212 -26.36 -16.66 -2.92
C GLY A 212 -27.11 -15.59 -3.73
N LEU A 213 -26.35 -14.80 -4.48
CA LEU A 213 -26.88 -13.76 -5.34
C LEU A 213 -26.53 -14.06 -6.80
N ARG A 214 -27.53 -13.97 -7.69
CA ARG A 214 -27.33 -14.03 -9.14
C ARG A 214 -27.92 -12.79 -9.77
N GLY A 215 -27.10 -12.06 -10.52
CA GLY A 215 -27.53 -10.85 -11.21
C GLY A 215 -26.49 -10.38 -12.21
N MET A 216 -26.75 -9.21 -12.81
CA MET A 216 -25.83 -8.51 -13.67
C MET A 216 -25.61 -7.12 -13.11
N PHE A 217 -24.35 -6.74 -12.98
CA PHE A 217 -23.95 -5.39 -12.62
C PHE A 217 -23.39 -4.70 -13.86
N VAL A 218 -23.93 -3.52 -14.19
CA VAL A 218 -23.55 -2.76 -15.39
C VAL A 218 -22.81 -1.50 -14.95
N LEU A 219 -21.53 -1.42 -15.32
CA LEU A 219 -20.70 -0.24 -15.15
C LEU A 219 -20.65 0.49 -16.49
N ASN A 220 -21.15 1.73 -16.52
CA ASN A 220 -21.04 2.58 -17.69
C ASN A 220 -19.70 3.31 -17.61
N ASP A 221 -18.78 3.01 -18.53
CA ASP A 221 -17.50 3.73 -18.64
C ASP A 221 -17.27 4.24 -20.07
N SER A 222 -16.57 5.37 -20.16
CA SER A 222 -16.26 6.09 -21.39
C SER A 222 -14.86 5.79 -21.94
N GLY A 223 -14.45 4.51 -21.95
CA GLY A 223 -13.27 4.04 -22.66
C GLY A 223 -11.94 4.11 -21.90
N SER A 224 -11.98 4.04 -20.56
CA SER A 224 -10.76 3.92 -19.75
C SER A 224 -10.50 2.46 -19.38
N ALA A 225 -9.23 2.09 -19.21
CA ALA A 225 -8.90 0.79 -18.63
C ALA A 225 -9.37 0.74 -17.17
N MET A 226 -10.04 -0.36 -16.78
CA MET A 226 -10.62 -0.54 -15.45
C MET A 226 -10.15 -1.84 -14.81
N ALA A 227 -9.91 -1.80 -13.50
CA ALA A 227 -9.80 -2.98 -12.67
C ALA A 227 -11.10 -3.13 -11.85
N ILE A 228 -11.82 -4.22 -12.05
CA ILE A 228 -13.03 -4.54 -11.31
C ILE A 228 -12.68 -5.64 -10.32
N ALA A 229 -12.75 -5.33 -9.03
CA ALA A 229 -12.51 -6.28 -7.96
C ALA A 229 -13.82 -6.67 -7.27
N ALA A 230 -14.01 -7.96 -7.03
CA ALA A 230 -15.09 -8.50 -6.22
C ALA A 230 -14.49 -9.35 -5.11
N TYR A 231 -14.80 -9.02 -3.86
CA TYR A 231 -14.27 -9.73 -2.70
C TYR A 231 -15.22 -9.69 -1.52
N ASN A 232 -15.04 -10.64 -0.61
CA ASN A 232 -15.75 -10.63 0.66
C ASN A 232 -15.09 -9.64 1.64
N LEU A 233 -15.95 -9.00 2.44
CA LEU A 233 -15.54 -8.16 3.57
C LEU A 233 -15.39 -8.99 4.87
N ASN A 234 -15.77 -10.26 4.86
CA ASN A 234 -15.56 -11.18 5.98
C ASN A 234 -14.46 -12.19 5.66
N ASP A 235 -13.74 -12.61 6.70
CA ASP A 235 -12.59 -13.52 6.59
C ASP A 235 -12.99 -15.00 6.41
N TRP A 236 -14.29 -15.29 6.46
CA TRP A 236 -14.80 -16.66 6.56
C TRP A 236 -15.11 -17.26 5.19
N ASN A 237 -15.19 -16.42 4.15
CA ASN A 237 -15.57 -16.82 2.81
C ASN A 237 -14.49 -16.40 1.80
N SER A 238 -13.95 -17.37 1.06
CA SER A 238 -12.93 -17.13 0.03
C SER A 238 -13.54 -16.59 -1.26
N LEU A 239 -13.78 -15.27 -1.34
CA LEU A 239 -13.99 -14.59 -2.60
C LEU A 239 -12.99 -13.44 -2.71
N PHE A 240 -12.11 -13.55 -3.70
CA PHE A 240 -11.32 -12.44 -4.21
C PHE A 240 -11.10 -12.69 -5.70
N LYS A 241 -11.60 -11.78 -6.53
CA LYS A 241 -11.46 -11.82 -7.99
C LYS A 241 -11.23 -10.43 -8.51
N VAL A 242 -10.29 -10.30 -9.43
CA VAL A 242 -10.01 -9.06 -10.15
C VAL A 242 -10.11 -9.36 -11.64
N VAL A 243 -10.83 -8.50 -12.36
CA VAL A 243 -10.94 -8.52 -13.81
C VAL A 243 -10.42 -7.20 -14.34
N LEU A 244 -9.47 -7.29 -15.27
CA LEU A 244 -8.97 -6.13 -16.00
C LEU A 244 -9.76 -5.97 -17.30
N VAL A 245 -10.27 -4.77 -17.52
CA VAL A 245 -10.96 -4.36 -18.75
C VAL A 245 -10.09 -3.32 -19.41
N HIS A 246 -9.74 -3.54 -20.68
CA HIS A 246 -8.89 -2.66 -21.49
C HIS A 246 -9.69 -2.05 -22.63
#